data_AF-A0A9R1R1X8-F1
#
_entry.id   AF-A0A9R1R1X8-F1
#
_cell.length_a   1.000
_cell.length_b   1.000
_cell.length_c   1.000
_cell.angle_alpha   90.00
_cell.angle_beta   90.00
_cell.angle_gamma   90.00
#
_symmetry.space_group_name_H-M   'P 1'
#
loop_
_entity.id
_entity.type
_entity.pdbx_description
1 polymer ?
#
loop_
_entity_poly.entity_id
_entity_poly.type
_entity_poly.pdbx_seq_one_letter_code
_entity_poly.pdbx_strand_id
1 'polypeptide(L)'
;MVSADVARNIVGIIGNVISFGLFLSPVPTFWRIYKAKDVEEFKPDPYLATLMNCLLWFFYGLPIVHPNSTLVLTINGIGLVIEGAYIIIFIIYAAKNTRWKMLGVLALEAAFMAVVVAGVLLGAHTHEKRSMIVGILCVIFGSIMYASPLTIMFWWLIN
;
A
#
# COMPACT_ATOMS: atom_id res chain seq x y z
N MET A 1 27.77 14.59 17.57
CA MET A 1 26.30 14.70 17.53
C MET A 1 25.84 14.23 16.16
N VAL A 2 24.86 13.34 16.06
CA VAL A 2 24.30 12.89 14.77
C VAL A 2 23.40 14.00 14.23
N SER A 3 23.52 14.37 12.94
CA SER A 3 22.65 15.38 12.33
C SER A 3 21.26 14.79 12.03
N ALA A 4 20.24 15.65 11.95
CA ALA A 4 18.88 15.22 11.65
C ALA A 4 18.78 14.48 10.31
N ASP A 5 19.56 14.88 9.31
CA ASP A 5 19.61 14.21 8.00
C ASP A 5 20.21 12.81 8.09
N VAL A 6 21.27 12.63 8.87
CA VAL A 6 21.87 11.31 9.08
C VAL A 6 20.87 10.40 9.83
N ALA A 7 20.22 10.91 10.87
CA ALA A 7 19.20 10.16 11.60
C ALA A 7 18.03 9.75 10.69
N ARG A 8 17.51 10.68 9.87
CA ARG A 8 16.45 10.43 8.88
C ARG A 8 16.83 9.32 7.90
N ASN A 9 18.05 9.34 7.37
CA ASN A 9 18.52 8.32 6.43
C ASN A 9 18.67 6.95 7.09
N ILE A 10 19.23 6.88 8.30
CA ILE A 10 19.38 5.63 9.05
C ILE A 10 18.00 5.00 9.31
N VAL A 11 17.06 5.79 9.86
CA VAL A 11 15.70 5.32 10.14
C VAL A 11 15.00 4.89 8.85
N GLY A 12 15.15 5.65 7.77
CA GLY A 12 14.55 5.33 6.48
C GLY A 12 15.08 4.03 5.88
N ILE A 13 16.38 3.75 5.97
CA ILE A 13 16.99 2.50 5.50
C ILE A 13 16.49 1.32 6.32
N ILE A 14 16.50 1.44 7.65
CA ILE A 14 15.98 0.38 8.54
C ILE A 14 14.51 0.11 8.23
N GLY A 15 13.70 1.16 8.09
CA GLY A 15 12.29 1.06 7.73
C GLY A 15 12.10 0.34 6.39
N ASN A 16 12.89 0.68 5.37
CA ASN A 16 12.84 0.02 4.06
C ASN A 16 13.10 -1.48 4.16
N VAL A 17 14.12 -1.90 4.93
CA VAL A 17 14.45 -3.33 5.11
C VAL A 17 13.31 -4.08 5.82
N ILE A 18 12.75 -3.50 6.88
CA ILE A 18 11.64 -4.10 7.62
C ILE A 18 10.39 -4.21 6.74
N SER A 19 10.02 -3.11 6.07
CA SER A 19 8.88 -3.09 5.15
C SER A 19 9.02 -4.08 4.01
N PHE A 20 10.22 -4.25 3.47
CA PHE A 20 10.47 -5.27 2.44
C PHE A 20 10.19 -6.69 2.97
N GLY A 21 10.65 -6.99 4.19
CA GLY A 21 10.32 -8.25 4.85
C GLY A 21 8.81 -8.43 5.05
N LEU A 22 8.10 -7.38 5.44
CA LEU A 22 6.64 -7.40 5.61
C LEU A 22 5.91 -7.65 4.28
N PHE A 23 6.33 -7.02 3.17
CA PHE A 23 5.76 -7.29 1.84
C PHE A 23 6.01 -8.73 1.36
N LEU A 24 7.09 -9.38 1.80
CA LEU A 24 7.35 -10.79 1.51
C LEU A 24 6.61 -11.76 2.43
N SER A 25 6.00 -11.29 3.52
CA SER A 25 5.29 -12.17 4.46
C SER A 25 4.15 -13.00 3.83
N PRO A 26 3.41 -12.53 2.79
CA PRO A 26 2.37 -13.34 2.15
C PRO A 26 2.89 -14.36 1.13
N VAL A 27 4.20 -14.42 0.83
CA VAL A 27 4.75 -15.35 -0.17
C VAL A 27 4.33 -16.82 0.07
N PRO A 28 4.38 -17.37 1.30
CA PRO A 28 3.93 -18.74 1.55
C PRO A 28 2.44 -18.95 1.23
N THR A 29 1.60 -17.95 1.51
CA THR A 29 0.17 -17.97 1.19
C THR A 29 -0.05 -18.02 -0.33
N PHE A 30 0.65 -17.16 -1.09
CA PHE A 30 0.53 -17.16 -2.54
C PHE A 30 1.15 -18.39 -3.20
N TRP A 31 2.18 -18.97 -2.61
CA TRP A 31 2.70 -20.26 -3.02
C TRP A 31 1.65 -21.37 -2.89
N ARG A 32 0.89 -21.38 -1.79
CA ARG A 32 -0.23 -22.30 -1.57
C ARG A 32 -1.32 -22.10 -2.62
N ILE A 33 -1.75 -20.86 -2.86
CA ILE A 33 -2.75 -20.52 -3.91
C ILE A 33 -2.27 -21.04 -5.28
N TYR A 34 -1.01 -20.79 -5.63
CA TYR A 34 -0.44 -21.25 -6.90
C TYR A 34 -0.42 -22.77 -7.05
N LYS A 35 -0.15 -23.50 -5.95
CA LYS A 35 -0.14 -24.98 -5.93
C LYS A 35 -1.54 -25.57 -5.96
N ALA A 36 -2.47 -25.00 -5.18
CA ALA A 36 -3.86 -25.42 -5.12
C ALA A 36 -4.64 -25.09 -6.39
N LYS A 37 -4.19 -24.08 -7.16
CA LYS A 37 -4.93 -23.51 -8.30
C LYS A 37 -6.28 -22.94 -7.89
N ASP A 38 -6.41 -22.57 -6.62
CA ASP A 38 -7.61 -22.06 -5.98
C ASP A 38 -7.19 -21.04 -4.90
N VAL A 39 -7.98 -20.00 -4.70
CA VAL A 39 -7.72 -18.98 -3.66
C VAL A 39 -8.19 -19.42 -2.27
N GLU A 40 -8.79 -20.60 -2.18
CA GLU A 40 -9.34 -21.22 -0.98
C GLU A 40 -10.23 -20.22 -0.20
N GLU A 41 -10.05 -20.12 1.11
CA GLU A 41 -10.75 -19.17 1.96
C GLU A 41 -10.00 -17.82 2.09
N PHE A 42 -8.86 -17.66 1.42
CA PHE A 42 -8.08 -16.43 1.48
C PHE A 42 -8.88 -15.25 0.93
N LYS A 43 -8.60 -14.07 1.49
CA LYS A 43 -9.31 -12.83 1.16
C LYS A 43 -8.39 -11.90 0.37
N PRO A 44 -8.87 -11.26 -0.71
CA PRO A 44 -8.06 -10.33 -1.48
C PRO A 44 -7.94 -8.94 -0.80
N ASP A 45 -8.82 -8.65 0.16
CA ASP A 45 -8.99 -7.32 0.76
C ASP A 45 -7.69 -6.72 1.32
N PRO A 46 -6.81 -7.46 2.03
CA PRO A 46 -5.55 -6.90 2.53
C PRO A 46 -4.63 -6.44 1.41
N TYR A 47 -4.58 -7.16 0.28
CA TYR A 47 -3.69 -6.85 -0.83
C TYR A 47 -4.18 -5.63 -1.62
N LEU A 48 -5.50 -5.52 -1.83
CA LEU A 48 -6.12 -4.34 -2.44
C LEU A 48 -5.89 -3.08 -1.56
N ALA A 49 -6.18 -3.18 -0.26
CA ALA A 49 -5.95 -2.07 0.67
C ALA A 49 -4.47 -1.64 0.72
N THR A 50 -3.55 -2.60 0.70
CA THR A 50 -2.11 -2.34 0.69
C THR A 50 -1.65 -1.71 -0.62
N LEU A 51 -2.20 -2.13 -1.77
CA LEU A 51 -1.95 -1.49 -3.06
C LEU A 51 -2.36 -0.01 -3.05
N MET A 52 -3.58 0.32 -2.61
CA MET A 52 -4.04 1.70 -2.48
C MET A 52 -3.13 2.53 -1.55
N ASN A 53 -2.73 1.95 -0.41
CA ASN A 53 -1.83 2.61 0.52
C ASN A 53 -0.46 2.89 -0.13
N CYS A 54 0.10 1.92 -0.84
CA CYS A 54 1.34 2.08 -1.57
C CYS A 54 1.20 3.13 -2.68
N LEU A 55 0.07 3.20 -3.39
CA LEU A 55 -0.17 4.20 -4.44
C LEU A 55 -0.15 5.62 -3.86
N LEU A 56 -0.82 5.83 -2.71
CA LEU A 56 -0.85 7.12 -2.03
C LEU A 56 0.55 7.54 -1.55
N TRP A 57 1.28 6.65 -0.87
CA TRP A 57 2.62 6.95 -0.37
C TRP A 57 3.66 7.08 -1.49
N PHE A 58 3.51 6.32 -2.58
CA PHE A 58 4.33 6.47 -3.77
C PHE A 58 4.11 7.85 -4.38
N PHE A 59 2.85 8.26 -4.56
CA PHE A 59 2.53 9.61 -5.05
C PHE A 59 3.04 10.70 -4.11
N TYR A 60 2.88 10.52 -2.79
CA TYR A 60 3.44 11.41 -1.78
C TYR A 60 4.96 11.58 -1.94
N GLY A 61 5.70 10.47 -2.08
CA GLY A 61 7.15 10.46 -2.16
C GLY A 61 7.73 11.06 -3.45
N LEU A 62 6.91 11.34 -4.46
CA LEU A 62 7.39 11.98 -5.70
C LEU A 62 7.88 13.41 -5.41
N PRO A 63 9.01 13.84 -6.00
CA PRO A 63 9.55 15.18 -5.78
C PRO A 63 8.59 16.33 -6.12
N ILE A 64 7.64 16.12 -7.03
CA ILE A 64 6.62 17.10 -7.38
C ILE A 64 5.59 17.33 -6.25
N VAL A 65 5.41 16.35 -5.37
CA VAL A 65 4.50 16.39 -4.21
C VAL A 65 5.29 16.72 -2.95
N HIS A 66 6.26 15.88 -2.58
CA HIS A 66 7.04 16.03 -1.35
C HIS A 66 8.56 15.84 -1.61
N PRO A 67 9.33 16.94 -1.71
CA PRO A 67 10.77 16.87 -1.98
C PRO A 67 11.56 16.07 -0.94
N ASN A 68 12.67 15.46 -1.36
CA ASN A 68 13.63 14.74 -0.50
C ASN A 68 13.06 13.51 0.25
N SER A 69 12.07 12.84 -0.32
CA SER A 69 11.42 11.65 0.25
C SER A 69 11.63 10.35 -0.53
N THR A 70 12.83 10.21 -1.12
CA THR A 70 13.22 9.07 -1.95
C THR A 70 13.07 7.71 -1.25
N LEU A 71 13.36 7.62 0.06
CA LEU A 71 13.23 6.37 0.81
C LEU A 71 11.77 5.92 0.98
N VAL A 72 10.82 6.87 1.03
CA VAL A 72 9.38 6.56 1.03
C VAL A 72 8.92 6.14 -0.35
N LEU A 73 9.37 6.86 -1.39
CA LEU A 73 9.06 6.55 -2.78
C LEU A 73 9.51 5.14 -3.18
N THR A 74 10.75 4.78 -2.83
CA THR A 74 11.36 3.49 -3.22
C THR A 74 10.67 2.30 -2.58
N ILE A 75 10.43 2.32 -1.26
CA ILE A 75 9.78 1.19 -0.59
C ILE A 75 8.35 0.96 -1.04
N ASN A 76 7.58 2.04 -1.25
CA ASN A 76 6.22 1.92 -1.75
C ASN A 76 6.20 1.51 -3.22
N GLY A 77 7.19 1.92 -4.02
CA GLY A 77 7.36 1.43 -5.39
C GLY A 77 7.62 -0.08 -5.45
N ILE A 78 8.46 -0.60 -4.54
CA ILE A 78 8.67 -2.04 -4.38
C ILE A 78 7.37 -2.72 -3.94
N GLY A 79 6.67 -2.14 -2.97
CA GLY A 79 5.36 -2.60 -2.51
C GLY A 79 4.35 -2.73 -3.65
N LEU A 80 4.24 -1.72 -4.53
CA LEU A 80 3.35 -1.76 -5.70
C LEU A 80 3.65 -2.94 -6.63
N VAL A 81 4.92 -3.26 -6.83
CA VAL A 81 5.32 -4.40 -7.68
C VAL A 81 4.93 -5.73 -7.01
N ILE A 82 5.20 -5.87 -5.71
CA ILE A 82 4.90 -7.09 -4.95
C ILE A 82 3.39 -7.31 -4.82
N GLU A 83 2.65 -6.29 -4.37
CA GLU A 83 1.18 -6.35 -4.24
C GLU A 83 0.50 -6.53 -5.60
N GLY A 84 1.03 -5.90 -6.65
CA GLY A 84 0.58 -6.14 -8.03
C GLY A 84 0.72 -7.61 -8.43
N ALA A 85 1.85 -8.25 -8.12
CA ALA A 85 2.06 -9.67 -8.40
C ALA A 85 1.08 -10.57 -7.61
N TYR A 86 0.87 -10.27 -6.33
CA TYR A 86 -0.12 -10.95 -5.49
C TYR A 86 -1.53 -10.85 -6.04
N ILE A 87 -1.98 -9.64 -6.37
CA ILE A 87 -3.31 -9.40 -6.94
C ILE A 87 -3.49 -10.12 -8.27
N ILE A 88 -2.47 -10.12 -9.14
CA ILE A 88 -2.51 -10.87 -10.41
C ILE A 88 -2.69 -12.37 -10.16
N ILE A 89 -1.89 -12.97 -9.27
CA ILE A 89 -2.01 -14.39 -8.93
C ILE A 89 -3.40 -14.69 -8.38
N PHE A 90 -3.90 -13.84 -7.47
CA PHE A 90 -5.22 -14.01 -6.88
C PHE A 90 -6.32 -13.94 -7.95
N ILE A 91 -6.28 -12.97 -8.86
CA ILE A 91 -7.24 -12.84 -9.97
C ILE A 91 -7.24 -14.09 -10.85
N ILE A 92 -6.07 -14.65 -11.17
CA ILE A 92 -5.94 -15.85 -12.01
C ILE A 92 -6.69 -17.04 -11.41
N TYR A 93 -6.54 -17.27 -10.10
CA TYR A 93 -7.10 -18.44 -9.42
C TYR A 93 -8.47 -18.20 -8.74
N ALA A 94 -8.92 -16.96 -8.63
CA ALA A 94 -10.21 -16.64 -8.02
C ALA A 94 -11.40 -17.04 -8.90
N ALA A 95 -12.50 -17.44 -8.25
CA ALA A 95 -13.79 -17.64 -8.89
C ALA A 95 -14.30 -16.36 -9.57
N LYS A 96 -15.11 -16.52 -10.63
CA LYS A 96 -15.62 -15.42 -11.48
C LYS A 96 -16.18 -14.24 -10.69
N ASN A 97 -17.02 -14.51 -9.68
CA ASN A 97 -17.64 -13.45 -8.88
C ASN A 97 -16.61 -12.66 -8.06
N THR A 98 -15.64 -13.34 -7.44
CA THR A 98 -14.55 -12.69 -6.69
C THR A 98 -13.68 -11.88 -7.63
N ARG A 99 -13.33 -12.42 -8.80
CA ARG A 99 -12.56 -11.72 -9.83
C ARG A 99 -13.22 -10.40 -10.25
N TRP A 100 -14.52 -10.40 -10.54
CA TRP A 100 -15.23 -9.18 -10.93
C TRP A 100 -15.29 -8.15 -9.80
N LYS A 101 -15.48 -8.60 -8.55
CA LYS A 101 -15.41 -7.70 -7.39
C LYS A 101 -14.05 -7.04 -7.28
N MET A 102 -12.96 -7.82 -7.39
CA MET A 102 -11.59 -7.28 -7.33
C MET A 102 -11.33 -6.28 -8.46
N LEU A 103 -11.71 -6.59 -9.70
CA LEU A 103 -11.55 -5.67 -10.83
C LEU A 103 -12.35 -4.37 -10.62
N GLY A 104 -13.55 -4.47 -10.03
CA GLY A 104 -14.34 -3.30 -9.65
C GLY A 104 -13.65 -2.44 -8.59
N VAL A 105 -13.05 -3.06 -7.56
CA VAL A 105 -12.27 -2.34 -6.54
C VAL A 105 -11.04 -1.69 -7.16
N LEU A 106 -10.27 -2.40 -7.98
CA LEU A 106 -9.10 -1.83 -8.67
C LEU A 106 -9.46 -0.65 -9.58
N ALA A 107 -10.61 -0.72 -10.27
CA ALA A 107 -11.11 0.39 -11.08
C ALA A 107 -11.49 1.61 -10.21
N LEU A 108 -12.12 1.37 -9.05
CA LEU A 108 -12.42 2.42 -8.09
C LEU A 108 -11.15 3.05 -7.50
N GLU A 109 -10.16 2.22 -7.17
CA GLU A 109 -8.85 2.67 -6.68
C GLU A 109 -8.11 3.53 -7.72
N ALA A 110 -8.08 3.08 -8.97
CA ALA A 110 -7.49 3.84 -10.07
C ALA A 110 -8.22 5.17 -10.30
N ALA A 111 -9.56 5.18 -10.28
CA ALA A 111 -10.36 6.39 -10.42
C ALA A 111 -10.12 7.37 -9.26
N PHE A 112 -10.09 6.86 -8.02
CA PHE A 112 -9.77 7.66 -6.83
C PHE A 112 -8.39 8.28 -6.94
N MET A 113 -7.37 7.50 -7.31
CA MET A 113 -6.01 8.01 -7.50
C MET A 113 -5.94 9.05 -8.63
N ALA A 114 -6.65 8.85 -9.74
CA ALA A 114 -6.71 9.84 -10.81
C ALA A 114 -7.29 11.18 -10.33
N VAL A 115 -8.38 11.14 -9.53
CA VAL A 115 -8.98 12.33 -8.93
C VAL A 115 -8.03 13.01 -7.95
N VAL A 116 -7.37 12.25 -7.07
CA VAL A 116 -6.40 12.80 -6.10
C VAL A 116 -5.23 13.46 -6.84
N VAL A 117 -4.63 12.77 -7.81
CA VAL A 117 -3.49 13.28 -8.58
C VAL A 117 -3.88 14.55 -9.34
N ALA A 118 -4.99 14.51 -10.10
CA ALA A 118 -5.46 15.67 -10.86
C ALA A 118 -5.81 16.85 -9.93
N GLY A 119 -6.59 16.59 -8.86
CA GLY A 119 -7.00 17.62 -7.91
C GLY A 119 -5.81 18.28 -7.20
N VAL A 120 -4.81 17.50 -6.80
CA VAL A 120 -3.60 18.03 -6.15
C VAL A 120 -2.72 18.80 -7.14
N LEU A 121 -2.46 18.26 -8.33
CA LEU A 121 -1.55 18.91 -9.27
C LEU A 121 -2.16 20.17 -9.91
N LEU A 122 -3.48 20.18 -10.15
CA LEU A 122 -4.19 21.32 -10.73
C LEU A 122 -4.60 22.36 -9.67
N GLY A 123 -4.93 21.92 -8.45
CA GLY A 123 -5.47 22.80 -7.39
C GLY A 123 -4.45 23.29 -6.35
N ALA A 124 -3.30 22.62 -6.20
CA ALA A 124 -2.25 23.01 -5.25
C ALA A 124 -0.94 23.34 -5.98
N HIS A 125 -0.51 24.61 -5.90
CA HIS A 125 0.66 25.11 -6.63
C HIS A 125 1.95 25.15 -5.80
N THR A 126 1.92 24.78 -4.51
CA THR A 126 3.12 24.71 -3.65
C THR A 126 3.35 23.29 -3.16
N HIS A 127 4.62 22.91 -2.97
CA HIS A 127 4.98 21.61 -2.41
C HIS A 127 4.37 21.39 -1.03
N GLU A 128 4.31 22.42 -0.20
CA GLU A 128 3.69 22.36 1.14
C GLU A 128 2.22 21.94 1.08
N LYS A 129 1.42 22.59 0.22
CA LYS A 129 -0.01 22.25 0.06
C LYS A 129 -0.20 20.84 -0.50
N ARG A 130 0.59 20.47 -1.52
CA ARG A 130 0.55 19.12 -2.10
C ARG A 130 0.89 18.05 -1.06
N SER A 131 1.98 18.26 -0.33
CA SER A 131 2.43 17.37 0.75
C SER A 131 1.37 17.23 1.83
N MET A 132 0.74 18.34 2.25
CA MET A 132 -0.29 18.33 3.29
C MET A 132 -1.52 17.52 2.86
N ILE A 133 -2.06 17.80 1.66
CA ILE A 133 -3.27 17.12 1.17
C ILE A 133 -3.02 15.62 1.01
N VAL A 134 -1.95 15.24 0.30
CA VAL A 134 -1.65 13.82 0.05
C VAL A 134 -1.24 13.13 1.35
N GLY A 135 -0.49 13.79 2.23
CA GLY A 135 -0.08 13.26 3.52
C GLY A 135 -1.27 12.96 4.45
N ILE A 136 -2.30 13.81 4.49
CA ILE A 136 -3.53 13.54 5.24
C ILE A 136 -4.21 12.26 4.74
N LEU A 137 -4.31 12.09 3.41
CA LEU A 137 -4.87 10.87 2.82
C LEU A 137 -4.04 9.63 3.19
N CYS A 138 -2.71 9.72 3.10
CA CYS A 138 -1.80 8.64 3.48
C CYS A 138 -2.00 8.22 4.95
N VAL A 139 -2.13 9.18 5.86
CA VAL A 139 -2.35 8.92 7.29
C VAL A 139 -3.72 8.29 7.54
N ILE A 140 -4.79 8.79 6.90
CA ILE A 140 -6.14 8.22 7.05
C ILE A 140 -6.17 6.77 6.59
N PHE A 141 -5.73 6.50 5.36
CA PHE A 141 -5.73 5.14 4.82
C PHE A 141 -4.78 4.21 5.58
N GLY A 142 -3.58 4.68 5.93
CA GLY A 142 -2.64 3.91 6.74
C GLY A 142 -3.20 3.57 8.13
N SER A 143 -3.95 4.49 8.75
CA SER A 143 -4.59 4.25 10.05
C SER A 143 -5.71 3.22 9.95
N ILE A 144 -6.54 3.30 8.90
CA ILE A 144 -7.63 2.34 8.65
C ILE A 144 -7.09 0.91 8.47
N MET A 145 -5.93 0.74 7.85
CA MET A 145 -5.32 -0.59 7.68
C MET A 145 -5.04 -1.31 9.00
N TYR A 146 -4.80 -0.58 10.09
CA TYR A 146 -4.61 -1.18 11.42
C TYR A 146 -5.89 -1.81 12.01
N ALA A 147 -7.06 -1.60 11.38
CA ALA A 147 -8.25 -2.37 11.71
C ALA A 147 -8.05 -3.88 11.52
N SER A 148 -7.29 -4.32 10.51
CA SER A 148 -7.06 -5.74 10.24
C SER A 148 -6.30 -6.47 11.36
N PRO A 149 -5.15 -5.99 11.87
CA PRO A 149 -4.51 -6.62 13.03
C PRO A 149 -5.33 -6.44 14.31
N LEU A 150 -6.04 -5.33 14.47
CA LEU A 150 -6.87 -5.08 15.67
C LEU A 150 -8.03 -6.08 15.78
N THR A 151 -8.69 -6.45 14.68
CA THR A 151 -9.76 -7.45 14.71
C THR A 151 -9.23 -8.83 15.14
N ILE A 152 -8.02 -9.19 14.72
CA ILE A 152 -7.35 -10.43 15.15
C ILE A 152 -7.06 -10.36 16.65
N MET A 153 -6.44 -9.28 17.13
CA MET A 153 -6.13 -9.11 18.55
C MET A 153 -7.38 -9.15 19.43
N PHE A 154 -8.46 -8.48 19.00
CA PHE A 154 -9.73 -8.51 19.71
C PHE A 154 -10.34 -9.91 19.74
N TRP A 155 -10.26 -10.65 18.64
CA TRP A 155 -10.74 -12.03 18.58
C TRP A 155 -10.02 -12.93 19.58
N TRP A 156 -8.69 -12.82 19.71
CA TRP A 156 -7.89 -13.55 20.72
C TRP A 156 -8.20 -13.15 22.17
N LEU A 157 -8.71 -11.95 22.42
CA LEU A 157 -9.04 -11.49 23.77
C LEU A 157 -10.40 -12.00 24.25
N ILE A 158 -11.30 -12.37 23.34
CA ILE A 158 -12.69 -12.76 23.66
C ILE A 158 -12.98 -14.25 23.46
N ASN A 159 -12.03 -15.02 22.92
CA ASN A 159 -12.10 -16.48 22.75
C ASN A 159 -10.94 -17.14 23.51
#